data_AF-A0A327NUB1-F1
#
_entry.id   AF-A0A327NUB1-F1
#
_cell.length_a   1.000
_cell.length_b   1.000
_cell.length_c   1.000
_cell.angle_alpha   90.00
_cell.angle_beta   90.00
_cell.angle_gamma   90.00
#
_symmetry.space_group_name_H-M   'P 1'
#
loop_
_entity.id
_entity.type
_entity.pdbx_description
1 polymer ?
#
loop_
_entity_poly.entity_id
_entity_poly.type
_entity_poly.pdbx_seq_one_letter_code
_entity_poly.pdbx_strand_id
1 'polypeptide(L)'
;MNRFSVIYLLRKQYHHIYCSTHEEADAVLANLLTKEGYKPIGVYDAKTELFFWEPIRQHQYDKSSIGKQGKLGDQIVRIAQTLRHHDEANQGQANSISQLLQADLPELA
;
A
#
# COMPACT_ATOMS: atom_id res chain seq x y z
N MET A 1 -5.32 -13.13 2.27
CA MET A 1 -4.35 -12.69 1.23
C MET A 1 -4.50 -11.19 1.10
N ASN A 2 -3.42 -10.43 1.22
CA ASN A 2 -3.46 -8.98 1.28
C ASN A 2 -3.55 -8.36 -0.12
N ARG A 3 -4.75 -8.42 -0.71
CA ARG A 3 -5.00 -8.00 -2.10
C ARG A 3 -4.92 -6.48 -2.28
N PHE A 4 -5.42 -5.71 -1.31
CA PHE A 4 -5.53 -4.27 -1.44
C PHE A 4 -4.40 -3.57 -0.67
N SER A 5 -4.07 -2.36 -1.12
CA SER A 5 -3.15 -1.47 -0.41
C SER A 5 -3.71 -0.06 -0.38
N VAL A 6 -3.98 0.45 0.81
CA VAL A 6 -4.34 1.86 0.99
C VAL A 6 -3.06 2.69 0.97
N ILE A 7 -2.91 3.54 -0.03
CA ILE A 7 -1.75 4.40 -0.21
C ILE A 7 -2.00 5.75 0.43
N TYR A 8 -1.04 6.23 1.21
CA TYR A 8 -1.09 7.55 1.85
C TYR A 8 0.29 8.20 1.91
N LEU A 9 0.30 9.52 2.06
CA LEU A 9 1.50 10.29 2.38
C LEU A 9 1.49 10.63 3.87
N LEU A 10 2.64 10.43 4.52
CA LEU A 10 2.91 10.91 5.88
C LEU A 10 4.31 11.52 5.88
N ARG A 11 4.46 12.75 6.37
CA ARG A 11 5.76 13.45 6.40
C ARG A 11 6.50 13.45 5.04
N LYS A 12 5.74 13.61 3.94
CA LYS A 12 6.22 13.61 2.53
C LYS A 12 6.75 12.25 2.03
N GLN A 13 6.56 11.17 2.77
CA GLN A 13 6.91 9.82 2.34
C GLN A 13 5.65 9.03 2.03
N TYR A 14 5.73 8.18 1.00
CA TYR A 14 4.65 7.27 0.65
C TYR A 14 4.70 6.06 1.56
N HIS A 15 3.51 5.64 1.99
CA HIS A 15 3.31 4.46 2.80
C HIS A 15 2.08 3.71 2.30
N HIS A 16 1.96 2.45 2.71
CA HIS A 16 0.75 1.68 2.49
C HIS A 16 0.36 0.86 3.71
N ILE A 17 -0.94 0.54 3.77
CA ILE A 17 -1.51 -0.45 4.69
C ILE A 17 -2.15 -1.54 3.83
N TYR A 18 -1.82 -2.79 4.14
CA TYR A 18 -2.44 -3.95 3.51
C TYR A 18 -3.87 -4.15 4.00
N CYS A 19 -4.76 -4.47 3.07
CA CYS A 19 -6.14 -4.86 3.37
C CYS A 19 -6.51 -6.13 2.58
N SER A 20 -7.33 -6.98 3.17
CA SER A 20 -7.80 -8.21 2.56
C SER A 20 -9.01 -7.99 1.64
N THR A 21 -9.89 -7.05 2.00
CA THR A 21 -11.08 -6.72 1.20
C THR A 21 -11.10 -5.24 0.79
N HIS A 22 -11.98 -4.92 -0.18
CA HIS A 22 -12.14 -3.54 -0.63
C HIS A 22 -12.81 -2.68 0.45
N GLU A 23 -13.80 -3.24 1.14
CA GLU A 23 -14.53 -2.58 2.23
C GLU A 23 -13.60 -2.22 3.39
N GLU A 24 -12.64 -3.11 3.73
CA GLU A 24 -11.60 -2.82 4.72
C GLU A 24 -10.70 -1.67 4.25
N ALA A 25 -10.30 -1.66 2.97
CA ALA A 25 -9.49 -0.60 2.40
C ALA A 25 -10.21 0.76 2.45
N ASP A 26 -11.52 0.79 2.15
CA ASP A 26 -12.35 1.99 2.25
C ASP A 26 -12.46 2.49 3.69
N ALA A 27 -12.68 1.58 4.65
CA ALA A 27 -12.72 1.94 6.07
C ALA A 27 -11.38 2.51 6.56
N VAL A 28 -10.25 1.94 6.13
CA VAL A 28 -8.91 2.47 6.44
C VAL A 28 -8.70 3.83 5.78
N LEU A 29 -9.07 4.00 4.51
CA LEU A 29 -8.96 5.27 3.81
C LEU A 29 -9.76 6.37 4.52
N ALA A 30 -11.00 6.08 4.92
CA ALA A 30 -11.86 6.98 5.68
C ALA A 30 -11.28 7.34 7.05
N ASN A 31 -10.71 6.37 7.77
CA ASN A 31 -10.04 6.62 9.04
C ASN A 31 -8.77 7.49 8.87
N LEU A 32 -8.01 7.33 7.78
CA LEU A 32 -6.84 8.17 7.53
C LEU A 32 -7.22 9.63 7.21
N LEU A 33 -8.41 9.88 6.64
CA LEU A 33 -8.90 11.24 6.39
C LEU A 33 -9.14 12.04 7.68
N THR A 34 -9.39 11.36 8.81
CA THR A 34 -9.64 12.02 10.10
C THR A 34 -8.36 12.29 10.90
N LYS A 35 -7.22 11.73 10.47
CA LYS A 35 -5.95 11.82 11.19
C LYS A 35 -5.09 12.98 10.67
N GLU A 36 -4.69 13.85 11.59
CA GLU A 36 -3.82 14.97 11.25
C GLU A 36 -2.46 14.49 10.71
N GLY A 37 -1.96 15.17 9.67
CA GLY A 37 -0.66 14.87 9.05
C GLY A 37 -0.69 13.73 8.03
N TYR A 38 -1.73 12.90 8.02
CA TYR A 38 -1.95 11.90 6.99
C TYR A 38 -2.62 12.53 5.77
N LYS A 39 -2.17 12.13 4.58
CA LYS A 39 -2.76 12.54 3.30
C LYS A 39 -3.10 11.28 2.50
N PRO A 40 -4.33 10.76 2.65
CA PRO A 40 -4.80 9.62 1.87
C PRO A 40 -4.71 9.89 0.37
N ILE A 41 -4.30 8.89 -0.41
CA ILE A 41 -4.18 8.97 -1.87
C ILE A 41 -5.24 8.12 -2.55
N GLY A 42 -5.43 6.87 -2.10
CA GLY A 42 -6.38 5.94 -2.70
C GLY A 42 -6.06 4.49 -2.38
N VAL A 43 -6.72 3.58 -3.07
CA VAL A 43 -6.61 2.13 -2.91
C VAL A 43 -6.04 1.51 -4.18
N TYR A 44 -5.00 0.71 -4.03
CA TYR A 44 -4.45 -0.13 -5.08
C TYR A 44 -4.98 -1.55 -4.95
N ASP A 45 -5.46 -2.14 -6.06
CA ASP A 45 -5.85 -3.55 -6.13
C ASP A 45 -4.76 -4.35 -6.85
N ALA A 46 -3.98 -5.14 -6.10
CA ALA A 46 -2.87 -5.91 -6.65
C ALA A 46 -3.32 -7.03 -7.61
N LYS A 47 -4.61 -7.42 -7.62
CA LYS A 47 -5.11 -8.44 -8.55
C LYS A 47 -5.34 -7.86 -9.94
N THR A 48 -5.86 -6.64 -10.01
CA THR A 48 -6.25 -5.99 -11.28
C THR A 48 -5.27 -4.92 -11.71
N GLU A 49 -4.30 -4.58 -10.85
CA GLU A 49 -3.36 -3.47 -10.99
C GLU A 49 -4.04 -2.10 -11.17
N LEU A 50 -5.30 -1.99 -10.76
CA LEU A 50 -6.06 -0.76 -10.81
C LEU A 50 -5.84 0.09 -9.56
N PHE A 51 -5.91 1.41 -9.74
CA PHE A 51 -5.85 2.38 -8.66
C PHE A 51 -7.16 3.16 -8.57
N PHE A 52 -7.76 3.15 -7.39
CA PHE A 52 -8.97 3.88 -7.04
C PHE A 52 -8.56 5.09 -6.22
N TRP A 53 -8.73 6.29 -6.76
CA TRP A 53 -8.32 7.52 -6.07
C TRP A 53 -9.27 7.83 -4.91
N GLU A 54 -8.75 8.47 -3.88
CA GLU A 54 -9.59 9.14 -2.88
C GLU A 54 -10.56 10.13 -3.58
N PRO A 55 -11.84 10.23 -3.18
CA PRO A 55 -12.88 10.94 -3.94
C PRO A 55 -12.53 12.36 -4.41
N ILE A 56 -11.91 13.18 -3.56
CA ILE A 56 -11.52 14.54 -3.96
C ILE A 56 -10.44 14.51 -5.04
N ARG A 57 -9.47 13.60 -4.92
CA ARG A 57 -8.43 13.39 -5.93
C ARG A 57 -8.98 12.79 -7.21
N GLN A 58 -9.94 11.86 -7.14
CA GLN A 58 -10.61 11.28 -8.30
C GLN A 58 -11.22 12.38 -9.17
N HIS A 59 -11.95 13.31 -8.56
CA HIS A 59 -12.53 14.44 -9.28
C HIS A 59 -11.49 15.35 -9.95
N GLN A 60 -10.30 15.52 -9.36
CA GLN A 60 -9.19 16.26 -9.98
C GLN A 60 -8.51 15.48 -11.11
N TYR A 61 -8.39 14.17 -10.94
CA TYR A 61 -7.87 13.25 -11.93
C TYR A 61 -8.76 13.23 -13.17
N ASP A 62 -10.08 13.12 -13.01
CA ASP A 62 -11.06 13.04 -14.09
C ASP A 62 -11.13 14.33 -14.93
N LYS A 63 -10.82 15.48 -14.32
CA LYS A 63 -10.72 16.77 -15.02
C LYS A 63 -9.40 17.00 -15.73
N SER A 64 -8.41 16.15 -15.52
CA SER A 64 -7.10 16.27 -16.17
C SER A 64 -7.14 15.74 -17.60
N SER A 65 -6.23 16.21 -18.45
CA SER A 65 -6.09 15.66 -19.80
C SER A 65 -5.69 14.17 -19.76
N ILE A 66 -6.05 13.41 -20.80
CA ILE A 66 -5.71 11.98 -20.94
C ILE A 66 -4.22 11.72 -20.70
N GLY A 67 -3.34 12.56 -21.28
CA GLY A 67 -1.89 12.42 -21.10
C GLY A 67 -1.43 12.67 -19.66
N LYS A 68 -2.11 13.54 -18.91
CA LYS A 68 -1.82 13.77 -17.49
C LYS A 68 -2.38 12.65 -16.62
N GLN A 69 -3.57 12.15 -16.94
CA GLN A 69 -4.16 10.98 -16.29
C GLN A 69 -3.22 9.77 -16.41
N GLY A 70 -2.78 9.42 -17.63
CA GLY A 70 -1.85 8.31 -17.85
C GLY A 70 -0.57 8.44 -17.02
N LYS A 71 0.06 9.63 -17.02
CA LYS A 71 1.26 9.88 -16.21
C LYS A 71 1.03 9.71 -14.70
N LEU A 72 -0.07 10.24 -14.18
CA LEU A 72 -0.41 10.15 -12.75
C LEU A 72 -0.77 8.70 -12.34
N GLY A 73 -1.56 8.01 -13.17
CA GLY A 73 -1.94 6.62 -12.97
C GLY A 73 -0.71 5.71 -12.94
N ASP A 74 0.15 5.81 -13.96
CA ASP A 74 1.37 5.01 -14.03
C ASP A 74 2.31 5.28 -12.85
N GLN A 75 2.42 6.54 -12.43
CA GLN A 75 3.26 6.91 -11.29
C GLN A 75 2.74 6.27 -9.99
N ILE A 76 1.44 6.37 -9.70
CA ILE A 76 0.91 5.86 -8.44
C ILE A 76 0.89 4.33 -8.40
N VAL A 77 0.65 3.66 -9.53
CA VAL A 77 0.76 2.20 -9.63
C VAL A 77 2.20 1.74 -9.34
N ARG A 78 3.21 2.39 -9.93
CA ARG A 78 4.62 2.07 -9.65
C ARG A 78 4.99 2.29 -8.18
N ILE A 79 4.48 3.35 -7.55
CA ILE A 79 4.68 3.58 -6.11
C ILE A 79 4.06 2.45 -5.30
N ALA A 80 2.81 2.06 -5.59
CA ALA A 80 2.13 0.99 -4.87
C ALA A 80 2.86 -0.36 -5.00
N GLN A 81 3.31 -0.72 -6.21
CA GLN A 81 4.10 -1.92 -6.45
C GLN A 81 5.44 -1.87 -5.69
N THR A 82 6.13 -0.74 -5.71
CA THR A 82 7.42 -0.57 -5.00
C THR A 82 7.27 -0.77 -3.49
N LEU A 83 6.22 -0.18 -2.90
CA LEU A 83 5.94 -0.33 -1.47
C LEU A 83 5.68 -1.80 -1.10
N ARG A 84 4.87 -2.50 -1.89
CA ARG A 84 4.56 -3.91 -1.67
C ARG A 84 5.79 -4.81 -1.81
N HIS A 85 6.62 -4.61 -2.84
CA HIS A 85 7.85 -5.39 -3.00
C HIS A 85 8.84 -5.17 -1.84
N HIS A 86 8.94 -3.94 -1.33
CA HIS A 86 9.80 -3.64 -0.19
C HIS A 86 9.31 -4.35 1.08
N ASP A 87 8.01 -4.33 1.36
CA ASP A 87 7.44 -5.02 2.52
C ASP A 87 7.56 -6.55 2.41
N GLU A 88 7.35 -7.12 1.22
CA GLU A 88 7.55 -8.56 0.97
C GLU A 88 9.02 -8.98 1.14
N ALA A 89 9.96 -8.18 0.65
CA ALA A 89 11.39 -8.42 0.84
C ALA A 89 11.79 -8.37 2.32
N ASN A 90 11.28 -7.38 3.07
CA ASN A 90 11.56 -7.25 4.49
C ASN A 90 10.92 -8.37 5.33
N GLN A 91 9.69 -8.80 4.99
CA GLN A 91 9.06 -9.95 5.64
C GLN A 91 9.82 -11.25 5.34
N GLY A 92 10.30 -11.45 4.11
CA GLY A 92 11.14 -12.58 3.73
C GLY A 92 12.46 -12.62 4.51
N GLN A 93 13.10 -11.47 4.71
CA GLN A 93 14.33 -11.36 5.51
C GLN A 93 14.08 -11.62 7.01
N ALA A 94 13.02 -11.06 7.59
CA ALA A 94 12.66 -11.31 8.99
C ALA A 94 12.37 -12.79 9.27
N ASN A 95 11.69 -13.46 8.34
CA ASN A 95 11.42 -14.89 8.42
C ASN A 95 12.71 -15.72 8.32
N SER A 96 13.62 -15.35 7.42
CA SER A 96 14.91 -16.04 7.24
C SER A 96 15.81 -15.95 8.48
N ILE A 97 15.87 -14.77 9.12
CA ILE A 97 16.64 -14.58 10.37
C ILE A 97 16.00 -15.37 11.53
N SER A 98 14.68 -15.34 11.64
CA SER A 98 13.97 -16.08 12.69
C SER A 98 14.16 -17.59 12.58
N GLN A 99 14.23 -18.14 11.35
CA GLN A 99 14.50 -19.55 11.10
C GLN A 99 15.93 -19.96 11.47
N LEU A 100 16.92 -19.10 11.18
CA LEU A 100 18.31 -19.34 11.57
C LEU A 100 18.49 -19.32 13.09
N LEU A 101 17.80 -18.42 13.79
CA LEU A 101 17.86 -18.33 15.27
C LEU A 101 17.15 -19.49 16.00
N GLN A 102 16.21 -20.17 15.34
CA GLN A 102 15.50 -21.33 15.90
C GLN A 102 16.28 -22.65 15.74
N ALA A 103 17.28 -22.70 14.85
CA ALA A 103 18.05 -23.91 14.57
C ALA A 103 19.09 -24.27 15.66
N ASP A 104 19.34 -23.38 16.63
CA ASP A 104 20.42 -23.51 17.63
C ASP A 104 19.94 -23.89 19.05
N LEU A 105 18.68 -24.29 19.25
CA LEU A 105 18.22 -24.81 20.54
C LEU A 105 18.39 -26.34 20.58
N PRO A 106 19.37 -26.88 21.35
CA PRO A 106 19.41 -28.32 21.57
C PRO A 106 18.19 -28.72 22.42
N GLU A 107 17.44 -29.72 21.97
CA GLU A 107 16.49 -30.46 22.81
C GLU A 107 17.27 -31.05 23.98
N LEU A 108 17.14 -30.42 25.15
CA LEU A 108 17.55 -31.01 26.42
C LEU A 108 16.50 -32.05 26.79
N ALA A 109 16.76 -33.30 26.40
CA ALA A 109 16.14 -34.51 26.94
C ALA A 109 16.71 -34.86 28.32
#